data_AF-A0A9E5EC66-F1
#
_entry.id   AF-A0A9E5EC66-F1
#
_cell.length_a   1.000
_cell.length_b   1.000
_cell.length_c   1.000
_cell.angle_alpha   90.00
_cell.angle_beta   90.00
_cell.angle_gamma   90.00
#
_symmetry.space_group_name_H-M   'P 1'
#
loop_
_entity.id
_entity.type
_entity.pdbx_description
1 polymer ?
#
loop_
_entity_poly.entity_id
_entity_poly.type
_entity_poly.pdbx_seq_one_letter_code
_entity_poly.pdbx_strand_id
1 'polypeptide(L)'
;ASGIAVQNWSLASRVAWYARPTSVFVLDDRFDQFDLWFGSLPEGSNVILLNWSQMSFKPPVGEGQFRTCRPLDRLSIGHMGEALSQFELSYCQGWGGKANPQREALSLRP
;
A
#
# COMPACT_ATOMS: atom_id res chain seq x y z
N ALA A 1 -4.99 -12.99 3.99
CA ALA A 1 -4.66 -12.00 2.95
C ALA A 1 -3.63 -12.62 2.01
N SER A 2 -3.70 -12.33 0.71
CA SER A 2 -2.79 -12.83 -0.34
C SER A 2 -1.38 -12.22 -0.26
N GLY A 3 -1.21 -11.11 0.45
CA GLY A 3 0.08 -10.43 0.65
C GLY A 3 -0.10 -9.01 1.13
N ILE A 4 0.97 -8.22 1.01
CA ILE A 4 0.99 -6.78 1.28
C ILE A 4 0.92 -6.04 -0.07
N ALA A 5 0.09 -5.00 -0.15
CA ALA A 5 0.04 -4.12 -1.30
C ALA A 5 0.46 -2.70 -0.90
N VAL A 6 1.17 -2.02 -1.80
CA VAL A 6 1.57 -0.62 -1.65
C VAL A 6 1.29 0.14 -2.95
N GLN A 7 1.13 1.45 -2.86
CA GLN A 7 0.86 2.31 -4.03
C GLN A 7 2.10 3.06 -4.54
N ASN A 8 3.30 2.76 -4.00
CA ASN A 8 4.55 3.31 -4.49
C ASN A 8 5.73 2.34 -4.38
N TRP A 9 6.62 2.44 -5.35
CA TRP A 9 7.79 1.58 -5.52
C TRP A 9 8.85 1.75 -4.42
N SER A 10 9.04 2.98 -3.92
CA SER A 10 10.03 3.28 -2.88
C SER A 10 9.71 2.55 -1.57
N LEU A 11 8.42 2.51 -1.20
CA LEU A 11 7.94 1.76 -0.04
C LEU A 11 8.03 0.26 -0.31
N ALA A 12 7.63 -0.20 -1.50
CA ALA A 12 7.69 -1.61 -1.89
C ALA A 12 9.09 -2.21 -1.68
N SER A 13 10.12 -1.49 -2.12
CA SER A 13 11.53 -1.92 -2.02
C SER A 13 11.98 -2.16 -0.60
N ARG A 14 11.54 -1.32 0.34
CA ARG A 14 11.86 -1.51 1.77
C ARG A 14 11.05 -2.65 2.37
N VAL A 15 9.74 -2.70 2.09
CA VAL A 15 8.83 -3.70 2.67
C VAL A 15 9.20 -5.11 2.20
N ALA A 16 9.51 -5.30 0.92
CA ALA A 16 9.83 -6.62 0.36
C ALA A 16 11.07 -7.28 0.99
N TRP A 17 11.99 -6.49 1.56
CA TRP A 17 13.12 -7.04 2.30
C TRP A 17 12.69 -7.62 3.66
N TYR A 18 11.90 -6.85 4.42
CA TYR A 18 11.51 -7.20 5.79
C TYR A 18 10.27 -8.10 5.88
N ALA A 19 9.42 -8.13 4.86
CA ALA A 19 8.19 -8.90 4.85
C ALA A 19 8.39 -10.38 4.46
N ARG A 20 9.60 -10.79 4.08
CA ARG A 20 9.88 -12.16 3.62
C ARG A 20 9.38 -13.20 4.64
N PRO A 21 8.67 -14.26 4.19
CA PRO A 21 8.43 -14.67 2.80
C PRO A 21 7.16 -14.09 2.14
N THR A 22 6.50 -13.10 2.73
CA THR A 22 5.24 -12.54 2.24
C THR A 22 5.43 -11.75 0.95
N SER A 23 4.61 -12.03 -0.07
CA SER A 23 4.61 -11.28 -1.33
C SER A 23 4.20 -9.83 -1.15
N VAL A 24 4.87 -8.94 -1.89
CA VAL A 24 4.60 -7.50 -1.91
C VAL A 24 4.22 -7.08 -3.33
N PHE A 25 3.03 -6.49 -3.47
CA PHE A 25 2.48 -6.04 -4.75
C PHE A 25 2.52 -4.52 -4.85
N VAL A 26 2.95 -3.99 -5.98
CA VAL A 26 2.85 -2.56 -6.29
C VAL A 26 1.58 -2.34 -7.09
N LEU A 27 0.69 -1.48 -6.59
CA LEU A 27 -0.57 -1.13 -7.25
C LEU A 27 -0.35 0.05 -8.19
N ASP A 28 0.32 -0.20 -9.30
CA ASP A 28 0.44 0.73 -10.42
C ASP A 28 0.31 -0.02 -11.77
N ASP A 29 0.33 0.73 -12.88
CA ASP A 29 0.16 0.18 -14.24
C ASP A 29 1.49 -0.05 -14.97
N ARG A 30 2.63 0.07 -14.28
CA ARG A 30 3.96 -0.09 -14.87
C ARG A 30 4.38 -1.54 -14.74
N PHE A 31 5.23 -1.98 -15.67
CA PHE A 31 5.91 -3.26 -15.55
C PHE A 31 7.29 -3.04 -14.94
N ASP A 32 7.53 -3.56 -13.73
CA ASP A 32 8.77 -3.38 -12.99
C ASP A 32 9.30 -4.68 -12.35
N GLN A 33 10.35 -4.56 -11.52
CA GLN A 33 10.98 -5.73 -10.88
C GLN A 33 10.05 -6.50 -9.95
N PHE A 34 9.03 -5.86 -9.38
CA PHE A 34 8.05 -6.52 -8.51
C PHE A 34 7.13 -7.44 -9.31
N ASP A 35 6.81 -7.10 -10.56
CA ASP A 35 6.06 -8.00 -11.45
C ASP A 35 6.86 -9.27 -11.75
N LEU A 36 8.18 -9.17 -11.89
CA LEU A 36 9.05 -10.33 -12.10
C LEU A 36 9.18 -11.19 -10.83
N TRP A 37 9.20 -10.57 -9.64
CA TRP A 37 9.42 -11.29 -8.38
C TRP A 37 8.15 -11.88 -7.78
N PHE A 38 7.03 -11.15 -7.87
CA PHE A 38 5.79 -11.48 -7.18
C PHE A 38 4.58 -11.57 -8.11
N GLY A 39 4.72 -11.14 -9.37
CA GLY A 39 3.60 -11.02 -10.31
C GLY A 39 2.66 -9.87 -9.97
N SER A 40 1.65 -9.69 -10.82
CA SER A 40 0.56 -8.74 -10.57
C SER A 40 -0.43 -9.31 -9.55
N LEU A 41 -1.08 -8.45 -8.78
CA LEU A 41 -2.10 -8.87 -7.80
C LEU A 41 -3.30 -9.51 -8.54
N PRO A 42 -3.64 -10.78 -8.29
CA PRO A 42 -4.76 -11.42 -8.98
C PRO A 42 -6.10 -10.76 -8.62
N GLU A 43 -7.00 -10.69 -9.58
CA GLU A 43 -8.37 -10.24 -9.34
C GLU A 43 -9.06 -11.10 -8.25
N GLY A 44 -9.94 -10.47 -7.47
CA GLY A 44 -10.60 -11.06 -6.32
C GLY A 44 -9.74 -11.15 -5.05
N SER A 45 -8.44 -10.83 -5.12
CA SER A 45 -7.54 -10.92 -3.97
C SER A 45 -7.92 -9.98 -2.82
N ASN A 46 -7.57 -10.41 -1.60
CA ASN A 46 -7.65 -9.60 -0.39
C ASN A 46 -6.24 -9.36 0.15
N VAL A 47 -5.87 -8.13 0.49
CA VAL A 47 -4.50 -7.75 0.88
C VAL A 47 -4.48 -6.92 2.16
N ILE A 48 -3.30 -6.82 2.76
CA ILE A 48 -2.99 -5.73 3.69
C ILE A 48 -2.44 -4.58 2.85
N LEU A 49 -3.17 -3.49 2.75
CA LEU A 49 -2.69 -2.25 2.14
C LEU A 49 -1.85 -1.50 3.16
N LEU A 50 -0.61 -1.18 2.81
CA LEU A 50 0.28 -0.37 3.62
C LEU A 50 0.44 1.02 2.99
N ASN A 51 0.07 2.05 3.74
CA ASN A 51 0.24 3.45 3.38
C ASN A 51 1.30 4.10 4.28
N TRP A 52 2.02 5.09 3.74
CA TRP A 52 3.12 5.76 4.43
C TRP A 52 2.93 7.27 4.37
N SER A 53 2.93 7.94 5.53
CA SER A 53 2.57 9.36 5.66
C SER A 53 3.36 10.30 4.74
N GLN A 54 4.63 9.99 4.46
CA GLN A 54 5.48 10.89 3.67
C GLN A 54 5.28 10.70 2.17
N MET A 55 4.57 9.64 1.80
CA MET A 55 4.09 9.44 0.44
C MET A 55 2.70 8.82 0.46
N SER A 56 1.75 9.52 1.09
CA SER A 56 0.39 9.02 1.23
C SER A 56 -0.36 8.95 -0.09
N PHE A 57 -1.21 7.94 -0.20
CA PHE A 57 -2.19 7.77 -1.25
C PHE A 57 -3.56 7.52 -0.63
N LYS A 58 -4.61 7.94 -1.34
CA LYS A 58 -5.97 7.53 -0.99
C LYS A 58 -6.10 6.01 -1.12
N PRO A 59 -6.89 5.34 -0.25
CA PRO A 59 -7.18 3.92 -0.43
C PRO A 59 -7.82 3.67 -1.81
N PRO A 60 -7.34 2.69 -2.60
CA PRO A 60 -7.84 2.44 -3.94
C PRO A 60 -9.14 1.63 -3.87
N VAL A 61 -10.26 2.31 -3.61
CA VAL A 61 -11.60 1.74 -3.48
C VAL A 61 -12.52 2.35 -4.53
N GLY A 62 -13.23 1.53 -5.30
CA GLY A 62 -14.11 1.98 -6.38
C GLY A 62 -14.10 1.07 -7.59
N GLU A 63 -14.59 1.58 -8.72
CA GLU A 63 -14.71 0.83 -9.97
C GLU A 63 -13.36 0.27 -10.44
N GLY A 64 -13.27 -1.06 -10.56
CA GLY A 64 -12.06 -1.77 -10.94
C GLY A 64 -10.97 -1.84 -9.85
N GLN A 65 -11.17 -1.24 -8.68
CA GLN A 65 -10.22 -1.30 -7.56
C GLN A 65 -10.73 -2.26 -6.47
N PHE A 66 -10.36 -2.05 -5.20
CA PHE A 66 -10.94 -2.87 -4.12
C PHE A 66 -12.41 -2.50 -3.87
N ARG A 67 -13.20 -3.49 -3.42
CA ARG A 67 -14.57 -3.25 -2.96
C ARG A 67 -14.61 -2.48 -1.65
N THR A 68 -13.70 -2.81 -0.73
CA THR A 68 -13.61 -2.18 0.59
C THR A 68 -12.16 -2.17 1.04
N CYS A 69 -11.79 -1.14 1.80
CA CYS A 69 -10.57 -1.08 2.59
C CYS A 69 -10.94 -0.63 4.00
N ARG A 70 -10.72 -1.48 5.01
CA ARG A 70 -11.01 -1.16 6.41
C ARG A 70 -9.71 -0.91 7.17
N PRO A 71 -9.56 0.21 7.89
CA PRO A 71 -8.41 0.42 8.76
C PRO A 71 -8.25 -0.74 9.74
N LEU A 72 -7.01 -1.20 9.92
CA LEU A 72 -6.66 -2.26 10.86
C LEU A 72 -5.79 -1.73 11.99
N ASP A 73 -4.69 -1.07 11.62
CA ASP A 73 -3.68 -0.63 12.58
C ASP A 73 -2.93 0.58 12.05
N ARG A 74 -2.23 1.26 12.96
CA ARG A 74 -1.46 2.46 12.69
C ARG A 74 -0.21 2.48 13.57
N LEU A 75 0.94 2.56 12.92
CA LEU A 75 2.23 2.67 13.58
C LEU A 75 2.78 4.08 13.41
N SER A 76 2.93 4.80 14.52
CA SER A 76 3.60 6.11 14.54
C SER A 76 5.05 5.94 14.98
N ILE A 77 5.97 6.48 14.18
CA ILE A 77 7.40 6.52 14.46
C ILE A 77 7.77 7.96 14.82
N GLY A 78 8.39 8.12 15.98
CA GLY A 78 8.88 9.41 16.44
C GLY A 78 10.29 9.34 17.01
N HIS A 79 10.92 10.50 17.12
CA HIS A 79 12.24 10.65 17.74
C HIS A 79 12.25 11.94 18.55
N MET A 80 12.70 11.87 19.81
CA MET A 80 12.74 13.03 20.72
C MET A 80 11.39 13.77 20.87
N GLY A 81 10.27 13.03 20.83
CA GLY A 81 8.92 13.61 20.95
C GLY A 81 8.32 14.13 19.64
N GLU A 82 9.12 14.22 18.57
CA GLU A 82 8.65 14.63 17.24
C GLU A 82 8.13 13.44 16.43
N ALA A 83 6.99 13.63 15.75
CA ALA A 83 6.44 12.63 14.85
C ALA A 83 7.19 12.65 13.52
N LEU A 84 7.93 11.58 13.22
CA LEU A 84 8.74 11.47 12.00
C LEU A 84 8.01 10.79 10.87
N SER A 85 7.14 9.82 11.16
CA SER A 85 6.44 9.06 10.15
C SER A 85 5.26 8.31 10.73
N GLN A 86 4.26 8.05 9.90
CA GLN A 86 3.18 7.16 10.24
C GLN A 86 2.96 6.13 9.12
N PHE A 87 2.69 4.90 9.52
CA PHE A 87 2.28 3.81 8.64
C PHE A 87 0.86 3.41 9.00
N GLU A 88 0.02 3.25 7.98
CA GLU A 88 -1.37 2.84 8.15
C GLU A 88 -1.59 1.53 7.42
N LEU A 89 -2.17 0.57 8.13
CA LEU A 89 -2.51 -0.75 7.62
C LEU A 89 -4.01 -0.83 7.45
N SER A 90 -4.45 -1.27 6.27
CA SER A 90 -5.87 -1.51 5.99
C SER A 90 -6.07 -2.88 5.38
N TYR A 91 -7.15 -3.57 5.75
CA TYR A 91 -7.57 -4.79 5.08
C TYR A 91 -8.42 -4.43 3.86
N CYS A 92 -7.87 -4.65 2.68
CA CYS A 92 -8.52 -4.36 1.41
C CYS A 92 -9.01 -5.65 0.75
N GLN A 93 -10.23 -5.65 0.22
CA GLN A 93 -10.92 -6.86 -0.22
C GLN A 93 -11.45 -6.77 -1.65
N GLY A 94 -11.31 -7.85 -2.40
CA GLY A 94 -11.85 -8.03 -3.74
C GLY A 94 -11.25 -7.07 -4.76
N TRP A 95 -9.95 -7.24 -5.06
CA TRP A 95 -9.27 -6.46 -6.10
C TRP A 95 -9.93 -6.61 -7.48
N GLY A 96 -10.16 -5.50 -8.18
CA GLY A 96 -10.81 -5.48 -9.49
C GLY A 96 -9.87 -5.35 -10.70
N GLY A 97 -8.55 -5.39 -10.49
CA GLY A 97 -7.57 -5.44 -11.60
C GLY A 97 -7.09 -4.09 -12.13
N LYS A 98 -7.64 -2.95 -11.69
CA LYS A 98 -7.29 -1.62 -12.21
C LYS A 98 -6.54 -0.78 -11.18
N ALA A 99 -5.24 -0.59 -11.38
CA ALA A 99 -4.50 0.38 -10.58
C ALA A 99 -4.88 1.81 -10.98
N ASN A 100 -4.97 2.69 -9.99
CA ASN A 100 -5.15 4.12 -10.18
C ASN A 100 -4.68 4.83 -8.89
N PRO A 101 -3.37 4.80 -8.61
CA PRO A 101 -2.84 5.34 -7.37
C PRO A 101 -3.03 6.86 -7.31
N GLN A 102 -3.81 7.34 -6.33
CA GLN A 102 -4.11 8.76 -6.16
C GLN A 102 -3.36 9.31 -4.96
N ARG A 103 -2.37 10.17 -5.21
CA ARG A 103 -1.61 10.85 -4.14
C ARG A 103 -2.59 11.62 -3.27
N GLU A 104 -2.48 11.43 -1.96
CA GLU A 104 -3.17 12.29 -1.03
C GLU A 104 -2.39 13.60 -0.95
N ALA A 105 -3.10 14.73 -1.02
CA ALA A 105 -2.46 16.03 -0.86
C ALA A 105 -1.75 16.04 0.49
N LEU A 106 -0.49 16.51 0.51
CA LEU A 106 0.19 16.76 1.78
C LEU A 106 -0.71 17.69 2.58
N SER A 107 -1.26 17.19 3.69
CA SER A 107 -1.86 18.06 4.68
C SER A 107 -0.69 18.87 5.23
N LEU A 108 -0.50 20.07 4.69
CA LEU A 108 0.26 21.13 5.33
C LEU A 108 -0.51 21.42 6.61
N ARG A 109 -0.27 20.61 7.65
CA ARG A 109 -0.67 21.01 8.99
C ARG A 109 0.18 22.24 9.32
N PRO A 110 -0.44 23.35 9.76
CA PRO A 110 0.29 24.54 10.16
C PRO A 110 1.26 24.26 11.30
#